data_AF-A0AAW4BZR2-F1
#
_entry.id   AF-A0AAW4BZR2-F1
#
_cell.length_a   1.000
_cell.length_b   1.000
_cell.length_c   1.000
_cell.angle_alpha   90.00
_cell.angle_beta   90.00
_cell.angle_gamma   90.00
#
_symmetry.space_group_name_H-M   'P 1'
#
loop_
_entity.id
_entity.type
_entity.pdbx_description
1 polymer ?
#
loop_
_entity_poly.entity_id
_entity_poly.type
_entity_poly.pdbx_seq_one_letter_code
_entity_poly.pdbx_strand_id
1 'polypeptide(L)'
;MSPNEEAETTKASNVVDMALTFTAMIRLFETGSKQRISDQLHKSFSKLSDVSSYQEYQSIHLEFCKWFETNIFTASKVLKNKAEKISRPASYGHAAKIFDIAVKVYVHYSNLPNSNAAATLLPFLRGAIDNPIMEFLKTKYPLAGIKAKTIEALGMAEYETLQRLIAKHIQEEFQGKILPVQYDDVMWHRLNRSGRNEDSLQTQRNQRLSASVQILEPTLN
;
A
#
# COMPACT_ATOMS: atom_id res chain seq x y z
N MET A 1 -22.75 -10.49 25.14
CA MET A 1 -21.87 -10.96 24.06
C MET A 1 -21.51 -12.40 24.40
N SER A 2 -21.71 -13.33 23.47
CA SER A 2 -21.33 -14.74 23.67
C SER A 2 -19.79 -14.90 23.59
N PRO A 3 -19.22 -15.98 24.16
CA PRO A 3 -17.79 -16.25 24.04
C PRO A 3 -17.27 -16.33 22.58
N ASN A 4 -18.12 -16.76 21.65
CA ASN A 4 -17.77 -16.81 20.23
C ASN A 4 -17.72 -15.40 19.60
N GLU A 5 -18.70 -14.55 19.92
CA GLU A 5 -18.71 -13.14 19.47
C GLU A 5 -17.49 -12.37 20.01
N GLU A 6 -17.07 -12.68 21.25
CA GLU A 6 -15.87 -12.10 21.86
C GLU A 6 -14.58 -12.53 21.12
N ALA A 7 -14.47 -13.81 20.78
CA ALA A 7 -13.33 -14.34 20.04
C ALA A 7 -13.23 -13.74 18.63
N GLU A 8 -14.34 -13.62 17.92
CA GLU A 8 -14.40 -13.01 16.58
C GLU A 8 -14.01 -11.53 16.62
N THR A 9 -14.55 -10.79 17.59
CA THR A 9 -14.22 -9.37 17.81
C THR A 9 -12.73 -9.21 18.12
N THR A 10 -12.18 -10.04 19.00
CA THR A 10 -10.75 -10.02 19.37
C THR A 10 -9.85 -10.32 18.17
N LYS A 11 -10.22 -11.30 17.34
CA LYS A 11 -9.46 -11.63 16.11
C LYS A 11 -9.47 -10.46 15.13
N ALA A 12 -10.61 -9.81 14.92
CA ALA A 12 -10.71 -8.62 14.08
C ALA A 12 -9.83 -7.47 14.62
N SER A 13 -9.84 -7.23 15.94
CA SER A 13 -9.02 -6.18 16.57
C SER A 13 -7.53 -6.42 16.39
N ASN A 14 -7.08 -7.67 16.58
CA ASN A 14 -5.67 -8.03 16.36
C ASN A 14 -5.25 -7.81 14.91
N VAL A 15 -6.11 -8.13 13.95
CA VAL A 15 -5.85 -7.88 12.53
C VAL A 15 -5.75 -6.39 12.23
N VAL A 16 -6.66 -5.57 12.76
CA VAL A 16 -6.62 -4.12 12.57
C VAL A 16 -5.34 -3.53 13.17
N ASP A 17 -4.97 -3.92 14.39
CA ASP A 17 -3.76 -3.43 15.03
C ASP A 17 -2.49 -3.84 14.27
N MET A 18 -2.44 -5.09 13.79
CA MET A 18 -1.37 -5.56 12.90
C MET A 18 -1.31 -4.72 11.63
N ALA A 19 -2.42 -4.54 10.92
CA ALA A 19 -2.48 -3.77 9.69
C ALA A 19 -1.99 -2.32 9.88
N LEU A 20 -2.45 -1.65 10.95
CA LEU A 20 -2.01 -0.30 11.28
C LEU A 20 -0.52 -0.22 11.60
N THR A 21 0.01 -1.26 12.26
CA THR A 21 1.45 -1.38 12.55
C THR A 21 2.27 -1.62 11.28
N PHE A 22 1.79 -2.47 10.37
CA PHE A 22 2.47 -2.79 9.11
C PHE A 22 2.61 -1.60 8.18
N THR A 23 1.67 -0.65 8.20
CA THR A 23 1.75 0.50 7.29
C THR A 23 2.89 1.47 7.62
N ALA A 24 3.45 1.47 8.84
CA ALA A 24 4.29 2.54 9.42
C ALA A 24 3.68 3.97 9.34
N MET A 25 2.55 4.13 8.65
CA MET A 25 1.87 5.38 8.35
C MET A 25 1.20 5.97 9.57
N ILE A 26 0.92 5.17 10.60
CA ILE A 26 0.31 5.69 11.81
C ILE A 26 1.14 6.81 12.45
N ARG A 27 2.47 6.80 12.25
CA ARG A 27 3.41 7.85 12.68
C ARG A 27 3.30 9.15 11.89
N LEU A 28 2.51 9.18 10.82
CA LEU A 28 2.24 10.36 9.99
C LEU A 28 1.09 11.19 10.54
N PHE A 29 0.21 10.61 11.36
CA PHE A 29 -1.00 11.27 11.85
C PHE A 29 -0.85 11.77 13.28
N GLU A 30 -1.68 12.74 13.64
CA GLU A 30 -1.72 13.32 14.98
C GLU A 30 -2.05 12.28 16.06
N THR A 31 -1.67 12.59 17.31
CA THR A 31 -2.00 11.76 18.47
C THR A 31 -3.49 11.46 18.54
N GLY A 32 -3.85 10.22 18.90
CA GLY A 32 -5.26 9.76 18.93
C GLY A 32 -5.83 9.36 17.57
N SER A 33 -5.13 9.60 16.45
CA SER A 33 -5.58 9.12 15.13
C SER A 33 -5.63 7.59 15.05
N LYS A 34 -4.70 6.87 15.71
CA LYS A 34 -4.68 5.40 15.71
C LYS A 34 -6.01 4.81 16.15
N GLN A 35 -6.53 5.27 17.30
CA GLN A 35 -7.80 4.75 17.83
C GLN A 35 -8.96 5.07 16.88
N ARG A 36 -9.07 6.32 16.42
CA ARG A 36 -10.13 6.74 15.48
C ARG A 36 -10.13 5.92 14.19
N ILE A 37 -8.95 5.71 13.59
CA ILE A 37 -8.80 4.90 12.38
C ILE A 37 -9.19 3.45 12.65
N SER A 38 -8.75 2.89 13.78
CA SER A 38 -9.10 1.53 14.20
C SER A 38 -10.62 1.36 14.32
N ASP A 39 -11.29 2.28 15.02
CA ASP A 39 -12.74 2.23 15.22
C ASP A 39 -13.49 2.31 13.88
N GLN A 40 -13.02 3.14 12.95
CA GLN A 40 -13.64 3.24 11.63
C GLN A 40 -13.37 2.00 10.76
N LEU A 41 -12.17 1.40 10.86
CA LEU A 41 -11.88 0.12 10.19
C LEU A 41 -12.82 -0.98 10.69
N HIS A 42 -13.05 -1.07 12.00
CA HIS A 42 -14.02 -2.02 12.58
C HIS A 42 -15.43 -1.83 12.02
N LYS A 43 -15.92 -0.58 11.99
CA LYS A 43 -17.24 -0.25 11.39
C LYS A 43 -17.32 -0.60 9.90
N SER A 44 -16.21 -0.53 9.19
CA SER A 44 -16.16 -0.89 7.77
C SER A 44 -16.13 -2.40 7.60
N PHE A 45 -15.37 -3.11 8.43
CA PHE A 45 -15.22 -4.57 8.37
C PHE A 45 -16.48 -5.30 8.80
N SER A 46 -17.26 -4.76 9.74
CA SER A 46 -18.56 -5.33 10.11
C SER A 46 -19.57 -5.36 8.95
N LYS A 47 -19.37 -4.54 7.92
CA LYS A 47 -20.22 -4.53 6.71
C LYS A 47 -19.76 -5.55 5.66
N LEU A 48 -18.57 -6.13 5.78
CA LEU A 48 -17.99 -6.99 4.76
C LEU A 48 -18.63 -8.38 4.69
N SER A 49 -19.30 -8.85 5.76
CA SER A 49 -19.97 -10.16 5.78
C SER A 49 -21.11 -10.25 4.78
N ASP A 50 -21.73 -9.11 4.48
CA ASP A 50 -22.98 -9.03 3.71
C ASP A 50 -22.73 -8.56 2.27
N VAL A 51 -21.47 -8.32 1.90
CA VAL A 51 -21.09 -7.87 0.55
C VAL A 51 -21.27 -9.01 -0.43
N SER A 52 -22.09 -8.76 -1.45
CA SER A 52 -22.41 -9.66 -2.54
C SER A 52 -21.95 -9.14 -3.90
N SER A 53 -21.59 -7.85 -4.00
CA SER A 53 -21.17 -7.21 -5.25
C SER A 53 -19.96 -6.29 -5.10
N TYR A 54 -19.27 -6.07 -6.22
CA TYR A 54 -18.15 -5.13 -6.29
C TYR A 54 -18.59 -3.69 -5.93
N GLN A 55 -19.82 -3.30 -6.29
CA GLN A 55 -20.38 -1.97 -6.03
C GLN A 55 -20.61 -1.72 -4.55
N GLU A 56 -21.07 -2.73 -3.81
CA GLU A 56 -21.19 -2.67 -2.34
C GLU A 56 -19.83 -2.51 -1.68
N TYR A 57 -18.84 -3.32 -2.08
CA TYR A 57 -17.47 -3.18 -1.61
C TYR A 57 -16.89 -1.78 -1.91
N GLN A 58 -17.08 -1.28 -3.13
CA GLN A 58 -16.62 0.05 -3.53
C GLN A 58 -17.26 1.14 -2.68
N SER A 59 -18.54 0.98 -2.31
CA SER A 59 -19.25 1.93 -1.45
C SER A 59 -18.65 1.97 -0.05
N ILE A 60 -18.34 0.81 0.55
CA ILE A 60 -17.67 0.72 1.86
C ILE A 60 -16.28 1.38 1.80
N HIS A 61 -15.48 1.06 0.79
CA HIS A 61 -14.16 1.67 0.59
C HIS A 61 -14.27 3.21 0.45
N LEU A 62 -15.22 3.69 -0.36
CA LEU A 62 -15.41 5.12 -0.59
C LEU A 62 -15.85 5.85 0.69
N GLU A 63 -16.76 5.25 1.46
CA GLU A 63 -17.22 5.77 2.74
C GLU A 63 -16.03 5.92 3.71
N PHE A 64 -15.21 4.87 3.85
CA PHE A 64 -14.02 4.92 4.69
C PHE A 64 -13.08 6.05 4.25
N CYS A 65 -12.77 6.15 2.95
CA CYS A 65 -11.81 7.13 2.46
C CYS A 65 -12.28 8.57 2.65
N LYS A 66 -13.55 8.86 2.35
CA LYS A 66 -14.14 10.19 2.58
C LYS A 66 -14.20 10.56 4.05
N TRP A 67 -14.54 9.61 4.91
CA TRP A 67 -14.49 9.82 6.35
C TRP A 67 -13.06 10.17 6.80
N PHE A 68 -12.07 9.44 6.29
CA PHE A 68 -10.66 9.62 6.69
C PHE A 68 -10.14 11.01 6.31
N GLU A 69 -10.39 11.48 5.08
CA GLU A 69 -9.99 12.81 4.62
C GLU A 69 -10.57 13.94 5.48
N THR A 70 -11.74 13.70 6.07
CA THR A 70 -12.45 14.69 6.90
C THR A 70 -12.01 14.66 8.37
N ASN A 71 -11.65 13.48 8.90
CA ASN A 71 -11.50 13.26 10.34
C ASN A 71 -10.06 13.02 10.79
N ILE A 72 -9.13 12.76 9.86
CA ILE A 72 -7.75 12.43 10.17
C ILE A 72 -6.81 13.49 9.62
N PHE A 73 -5.94 13.98 10.50
CA PHE A 73 -4.95 15.00 10.19
C PHE A 73 -3.52 14.46 10.36
N THR A 74 -2.60 14.94 9.53
CA THR A 74 -1.18 14.62 9.66
C THR A 74 -0.59 15.32 10.89
N ALA A 75 0.32 14.69 11.61
CA ALA A 75 1.03 15.34 12.71
C ALA A 75 1.88 16.51 12.21
N SER A 76 1.91 17.61 12.98
CA SER A 76 2.91 18.66 12.80
C SER A 76 4.31 18.11 13.09
N LYS A 77 5.31 18.49 12.29
CA LYS A 77 6.70 18.02 12.44
C LYS A 77 7.69 19.15 12.23
N VAL A 78 8.65 19.28 13.14
CA VAL A 78 9.85 20.10 12.91
C VAL A 78 10.80 19.31 12.01
N LEU A 79 11.14 19.88 10.85
CA LEU A 79 12.06 19.32 9.88
C LEU A 79 13.51 19.56 10.31
N LYS A 80 14.45 18.83 9.69
CA LYS A 80 15.89 18.95 9.98
C LYS A 80 16.44 20.38 9.79
N ASN A 81 15.82 21.15 8.88
CA ASN A 81 16.15 22.55 8.62
C ASN A 81 15.44 23.53 9.57
N LYS A 82 14.85 23.05 10.68
CA LYS A 82 14.05 23.81 11.65
C LYS A 82 12.74 24.41 11.09
N ALA A 83 12.37 24.11 9.84
CA ALA A 83 11.07 24.48 9.32
C ALA A 83 9.98 23.60 9.91
N GLU A 84 8.81 24.16 10.17
CA GLU A 84 7.64 23.40 10.64
C GLU A 84 6.80 22.93 9.45
N LYS A 85 6.61 21.62 9.33
CA LYS A 85 5.52 21.04 8.53
C LYS A 85 4.27 21.08 9.40
N ILE A 86 3.38 22.01 9.09
CA ILE A 86 2.10 22.19 9.80
C ILE A 86 1.18 21.00 9.52
N SER A 87 0.39 20.63 10.53
CA SER A 87 -0.71 19.68 10.39
C SER A 87 -1.66 20.05 9.24
N ARG A 88 -2.13 19.05 8.51
CA ARG A 88 -3.07 19.21 7.39
C ARG A 88 -4.00 17.99 7.31
N PRO A 89 -5.18 18.12 6.66
CA PRO A 89 -6.01 16.97 6.36
C PRO A 89 -5.22 15.88 5.63
N ALA A 90 -5.47 14.63 5.99
CA ALA A 90 -4.90 13.51 5.25
C ALA A 90 -5.54 13.38 3.87
N SER A 91 -4.77 12.91 2.88
CA SER A 91 -5.26 12.70 1.52
C SER A 91 -6.04 11.40 1.35
N TYR A 92 -6.82 11.31 0.27
CA TYR A 92 -7.40 10.05 -0.21
C TYR A 92 -6.36 8.93 -0.31
N GLY A 93 -5.16 9.21 -0.85
CA GLY A 93 -4.09 8.23 -0.95
C GLY A 93 -3.62 7.67 0.40
N HIS A 94 -3.64 8.48 1.46
CA HIS A 94 -3.39 7.96 2.81
C HIS A 94 -4.47 6.98 3.24
N ALA A 95 -5.74 7.39 3.07
CA ALA A 95 -6.88 6.59 3.49
C ALA A 95 -6.95 5.26 2.75
N ALA A 96 -6.85 5.30 1.42
CA ALA A 96 -6.94 4.12 0.58
C ALA A 96 -5.82 3.12 0.89
N LYS A 97 -4.57 3.59 1.06
CA LYS A 97 -3.47 2.68 1.43
C LYS A 97 -3.70 1.98 2.76
N ILE A 98 -4.20 2.68 3.77
CA ILE A 98 -4.53 2.07 5.07
C ILE A 98 -5.64 1.04 4.91
N PHE A 99 -6.70 1.40 4.20
CA PHE A 99 -7.85 0.52 3.99
C PHE A 99 -7.46 -0.74 3.22
N ASP A 100 -6.75 -0.59 2.10
CA ASP A 100 -6.34 -1.68 1.22
C ASP A 100 -5.42 -2.67 1.94
N ILE A 101 -4.48 -2.19 2.76
CA ILE A 101 -3.62 -3.06 3.59
C ILE A 101 -4.45 -3.75 4.67
N ALA A 102 -5.33 -3.03 5.36
CA ALA A 102 -6.12 -3.61 6.44
C ALA A 102 -7.09 -4.68 5.93
N VAL A 103 -7.79 -4.42 4.83
CA VAL A 103 -8.72 -5.39 4.24
C VAL A 103 -7.98 -6.58 3.63
N LYS A 104 -6.76 -6.39 3.12
CA LYS A 104 -5.89 -7.50 2.71
C LYS A 104 -5.56 -8.42 3.89
N VAL A 105 -5.10 -7.88 5.01
CA VAL A 105 -4.79 -8.72 6.19
C VAL A 105 -6.04 -9.42 6.70
N TYR A 106 -7.17 -8.72 6.73
CA TYR A 106 -8.46 -9.25 7.19
C TYR A 106 -9.02 -10.36 6.30
N VAL A 107 -9.17 -10.08 5.01
CA VAL A 107 -9.80 -11.00 4.07
C VAL A 107 -8.79 -11.99 3.50
N HIS A 108 -7.72 -11.51 2.88
CA HIS A 108 -6.80 -12.36 2.12
C HIS A 108 -5.95 -13.25 3.03
N TYR A 109 -5.37 -12.71 4.11
CA TYR A 109 -4.49 -13.50 4.98
C TYR A 109 -5.22 -14.19 6.13
N SER A 110 -6.28 -13.59 6.67
CA SER A 110 -6.98 -14.12 7.86
C SER A 110 -8.25 -14.91 7.53
N ASN A 111 -8.66 -14.91 6.24
CA ASN A 111 -9.86 -15.59 5.73
C ASN A 111 -11.14 -15.20 6.51
N LEU A 112 -11.24 -13.89 6.84
CA LEU A 112 -12.36 -13.29 7.55
C LEU A 112 -13.28 -12.50 6.59
N PRO A 113 -14.55 -12.22 6.96
CA PRO A 113 -15.19 -12.57 8.24
C PRO A 113 -15.49 -14.06 8.39
N ASN A 114 -15.68 -14.77 7.27
CA ASN A 114 -15.73 -16.22 7.19
C ASN A 114 -15.22 -16.65 5.81
N SER A 115 -14.91 -17.95 5.63
CA SER A 115 -14.33 -18.45 4.38
C SER A 115 -15.17 -18.17 3.13
N ASN A 116 -16.50 -18.22 3.24
CA ASN A 116 -17.38 -18.01 2.09
C ASN A 116 -17.41 -16.53 1.69
N ALA A 117 -17.61 -15.63 2.65
CA ALA A 117 -17.54 -14.19 2.42
C ALA A 117 -16.15 -13.78 1.92
N ALA A 118 -15.08 -14.34 2.48
CA ALA A 118 -13.72 -14.04 2.05
C ALA A 118 -13.46 -14.46 0.59
N ALA A 119 -13.94 -15.64 0.18
CA ALA A 119 -13.84 -16.08 -1.21
C ALA A 119 -14.59 -15.17 -2.18
N THR A 120 -15.78 -14.68 -1.80
CA THR A 120 -16.56 -13.70 -2.58
C THR A 120 -15.85 -12.35 -2.64
N LEU A 121 -15.26 -11.88 -1.54
CA LEU A 121 -14.62 -10.58 -1.45
C LEU A 121 -13.28 -10.51 -2.18
N LEU A 122 -12.52 -11.62 -2.22
CA LEU A 122 -11.14 -11.63 -2.68
C LEU A 122 -10.93 -11.01 -4.08
N PRO A 123 -11.79 -11.27 -5.09
CA PRO A 123 -11.68 -10.63 -6.41
C PRO A 123 -11.99 -9.13 -6.41
N PHE A 124 -12.70 -8.61 -5.39
CA PHE A 124 -13.09 -7.21 -5.28
C PHE A 124 -12.01 -6.34 -4.63
N LEU A 125 -11.13 -6.95 -3.85
CA LEU A 125 -10.09 -6.26 -3.11
C LEU A 125 -9.10 -5.55 -4.04
N ARG A 126 -8.71 -4.35 -3.63
CA ARG A 126 -7.79 -3.49 -4.37
C ARG A 126 -6.34 -3.76 -3.99
N GLY A 127 -5.43 -3.38 -4.88
CA GLY A 127 -3.99 -3.46 -4.58
C GLY A 127 -3.55 -2.25 -3.77
N ALA A 128 -2.83 -2.46 -2.66
CA ALA A 128 -2.28 -1.35 -1.91
C ALA A 128 -1.22 -0.59 -2.73
N ILE A 129 -1.29 0.74 -2.75
CA ILE A 129 -0.35 1.58 -3.51
C ILE A 129 0.52 2.38 -2.57
N ASP A 130 1.84 2.23 -2.67
CA ASP A 130 2.83 3.09 -2.05
C ASP A 130 3.59 3.93 -3.09
N ASN A 131 4.52 4.78 -2.64
CA ASN A 131 5.26 5.67 -3.55
C ASN A 131 6.07 4.88 -4.59
N PRO A 132 6.84 3.82 -4.25
CA PRO A 132 7.51 2.99 -5.25
C PRO A 132 6.58 2.37 -6.30
N ILE A 133 5.45 1.78 -5.87
CA ILE A 133 4.48 1.19 -6.80
C ILE A 133 3.88 2.27 -7.70
N MET A 134 3.51 3.41 -7.14
CA MET A 134 2.97 4.53 -7.91
C MET A 134 3.97 5.03 -8.96
N GLU A 135 5.25 5.20 -8.58
CA GLU A 135 6.29 5.66 -9.48
C GLU A 135 6.59 4.64 -10.59
N PHE A 136 6.59 3.35 -10.26
CA PHE A 136 6.66 2.27 -11.25
C PHE A 136 5.50 2.36 -12.25
N LEU A 137 4.26 2.50 -11.79
CA LEU A 137 3.09 2.57 -12.67
C LEU A 137 3.12 3.81 -13.57
N LYS A 138 3.55 4.96 -13.04
CA LYS A 138 3.75 6.19 -13.82
C LYS A 138 4.79 6.01 -14.92
N THR A 139 5.89 5.34 -14.60
CA THR A 139 6.97 5.07 -15.55
C THR A 139 6.55 4.08 -16.62
N LYS A 140 5.84 3.00 -16.25
CA LYS A 140 5.35 1.98 -17.19
C LYS A 140 4.21 2.48 -18.07
N TYR A 141 3.38 3.39 -17.57
CA TYR A 141 2.20 3.93 -18.28
C TYR A 141 2.18 5.47 -18.27
N PRO A 142 3.11 6.14 -18.97
CA PRO A 142 3.25 7.59 -18.91
C PRO A 142 2.03 8.35 -19.44
N LEU A 143 1.28 7.75 -20.37
CA LEU A 143 0.07 8.34 -20.95
C LEU A 143 -1.13 8.40 -19.96
N ALA A 144 -1.02 7.78 -18.79
CA ALA A 144 -2.08 7.82 -17.79
C ALA A 144 -2.22 9.18 -17.09
N GLY A 145 -1.24 10.08 -17.23
CA GLY A 145 -1.36 11.48 -16.79
C GLY A 145 -1.45 11.68 -15.27
N ILE A 146 -0.94 10.73 -14.46
CA ILE A 146 -0.91 10.85 -13.00
C ILE A 146 0.07 11.97 -12.60
N LYS A 147 -0.45 13.02 -11.97
CA LYS A 147 0.28 14.22 -11.54
C LYS A 147 0.81 14.07 -10.12
N ALA A 148 0.14 13.29 -9.27
CA ALA A 148 0.54 13.04 -7.89
C ALA A 148 2.00 12.54 -7.81
N LYS A 149 2.81 13.22 -7.00
CA LYS A 149 4.21 12.85 -6.75
C LYS A 149 4.37 11.88 -5.58
N THR A 150 3.44 11.90 -4.63
CA THR A 150 3.43 10.99 -3.48
C THR A 150 1.99 10.55 -3.17
N ILE A 151 1.84 9.49 -2.38
CA ILE A 151 0.54 9.09 -1.80
C ILE A 151 -0.12 10.22 -1.00
N GLU A 152 0.69 11.13 -0.40
CA GLU A 152 0.16 12.28 0.33
C GLU A 152 -0.52 13.31 -0.58
N ALA A 153 -0.25 13.28 -1.88
CA ALA A 153 -0.82 14.17 -2.89
C ALA A 153 -1.86 13.46 -3.78
N LEU A 154 -2.10 12.17 -3.55
CA LEU A 154 -2.95 11.35 -4.40
C LEU A 154 -4.43 11.56 -4.04
N GLY A 155 -5.20 12.07 -5.01
CA GLY A 155 -6.66 12.18 -4.93
C GLY A 155 -7.39 10.94 -5.47
N MET A 156 -8.71 10.91 -5.28
CA MET A 156 -9.57 9.78 -5.67
C MET A 156 -9.45 9.41 -7.16
N ALA A 157 -9.56 10.38 -8.08
CA ALA A 157 -9.55 10.10 -9.52
C ALA A 157 -8.21 9.50 -10.01
N GLU A 158 -7.10 9.98 -9.47
CA GLU A 158 -5.77 9.44 -9.76
C GLU A 158 -5.58 8.06 -9.14
N TYR A 159 -6.05 7.85 -7.91
CA TYR A 159 -6.05 6.53 -7.26
C TYR A 159 -6.84 5.51 -8.08
N GLU A 160 -8.05 5.84 -8.56
CA GLU A 160 -8.84 4.94 -9.42
C GLU A 160 -8.13 4.64 -10.74
N THR A 161 -7.43 5.62 -11.29
CA THR A 161 -6.60 5.41 -12.48
C THR A 161 -5.47 4.44 -12.19
N LEU A 162 -4.77 4.57 -11.06
CA LEU A 162 -3.72 3.64 -10.64
C LEU A 162 -4.26 2.21 -10.43
N GLN A 163 -5.44 2.03 -9.84
CA GLN A 163 -6.07 0.71 -9.72
C GLN A 163 -6.36 0.07 -11.08
N ARG A 164 -6.80 0.85 -12.07
CA ARG A 164 -6.95 0.36 -13.46
C ARG A 164 -5.61 -0.03 -14.08
N LEU A 165 -4.55 0.72 -13.80
CA LEU A 165 -3.20 0.38 -14.28
C LEU A 165 -2.65 -0.89 -13.62
N ILE A 166 -2.97 -1.14 -12.34
CA ILE A 166 -2.67 -2.40 -11.66
C ILE A 166 -3.35 -3.56 -12.41
N ALA A 167 -4.66 -3.46 -12.64
CA ALA A 167 -5.41 -4.49 -13.36
C ALA A 167 -4.83 -4.73 -14.77
N LYS A 168 -4.51 -3.65 -15.50
CA LYS A 168 -3.85 -3.74 -16.81
C LYS A 168 -2.49 -4.45 -16.72
N HIS A 169 -1.65 -4.07 -15.76
CA HIS A 169 -0.34 -4.69 -15.58
C HIS A 169 -0.44 -6.17 -15.20
N ILE A 170 -1.43 -6.54 -14.39
CA ILE A 170 -1.73 -7.93 -14.04
C ILE A 170 -2.03 -8.76 -15.30
N GLN A 171 -2.80 -8.21 -16.23
CA GLN A 171 -3.08 -8.90 -17.51
C GLN A 171 -1.83 -9.03 -18.37
N GLU A 172 -1.07 -7.95 -18.53
CA GLU A 172 0.09 -7.91 -19.44
C GLU A 172 1.28 -8.76 -18.94
N GLU A 173 1.63 -8.65 -17.66
CA GLU A 173 2.86 -9.22 -17.10
C GLU A 173 2.62 -10.55 -16.38
N PHE A 174 1.45 -10.69 -15.75
CA PHE A 174 1.13 -11.84 -14.91
C PHE A 174 0.11 -12.77 -15.54
N GLN A 175 -0.37 -12.47 -16.76
CA GLN A 175 -1.38 -13.27 -17.47
C GLN A 175 -2.65 -13.49 -16.63
N GLY A 176 -3.00 -12.52 -15.77
CA GLY A 176 -4.14 -12.64 -14.87
C GLY A 176 -3.98 -13.63 -13.71
N LYS A 177 -2.77 -14.17 -13.47
CA LYS A 177 -2.53 -15.22 -12.46
C LYS A 177 -2.54 -14.73 -11.00
N ILE A 178 -2.56 -13.42 -10.78
CA ILE A 178 -2.64 -12.81 -9.45
C ILE A 178 -3.83 -11.86 -9.39
N LEU A 179 -4.38 -11.68 -8.19
CA LEU A 179 -5.42 -10.70 -7.92
C LEU A 179 -4.83 -9.34 -7.55
N PRO A 180 -5.57 -8.22 -7.71
CA PRO A 180 -5.07 -6.89 -7.35
C PRO A 180 -4.54 -6.80 -5.92
N VAL A 181 -5.21 -7.44 -4.95
CA VAL A 181 -4.77 -7.49 -3.54
C VAL A 181 -3.41 -8.14 -3.30
N GLN A 182 -2.92 -8.96 -4.24
CA GLN A 182 -1.62 -9.62 -4.17
C GLN A 182 -0.52 -8.81 -4.86
N TYR A 183 -0.89 -7.74 -5.58
CA TYR A 183 0.01 -7.01 -6.45
C TYR A 183 1.14 -6.33 -5.69
N ASP A 184 0.85 -5.74 -4.53
CA ASP A 184 1.85 -5.08 -3.71
C ASP A 184 2.87 -6.05 -3.13
N ASP A 185 2.50 -7.29 -2.77
CA ASP A 185 3.46 -8.31 -2.31
C ASP A 185 4.49 -8.63 -3.39
N VAL A 186 3.99 -8.86 -4.60
CA VAL A 186 4.84 -9.23 -5.74
C VAL A 186 5.71 -8.06 -6.16
N MET A 187 5.13 -6.87 -6.28
CA MET A 187 5.84 -5.69 -6.74
C MET A 187 6.80 -5.15 -5.67
N TRP A 188 6.47 -5.22 -4.39
CA TRP A 188 7.39 -4.83 -3.32
C TRP A 188 8.67 -5.67 -3.39
N HIS A 189 8.55 -6.98 -3.62
CA HIS A 189 9.73 -7.84 -3.82
C HIS A 189 10.52 -7.46 -5.08
N ARG A 190 9.85 -7.22 -6.21
CA ARG A 190 10.52 -6.83 -7.46
C ARG A 190 11.23 -5.49 -7.33
N LEU A 191 10.55 -4.47 -6.82
CA LEU A 191 11.07 -3.10 -6.74
C LEU A 191 12.18 -2.97 -5.69
N ASN A 192 12.11 -3.70 -4.56
CA ASN A 192 13.11 -3.59 -3.48
C ASN A 192 14.27 -4.60 -3.57
N ARG A 193 14.18 -5.65 -4.42
CA ARG A 193 15.31 -6.57 -4.67
C ARG A 193 16.12 -6.19 -5.91
N SER A 194 15.51 -5.54 -6.92
CA SER A 194 16.23 -5.15 -8.14
C SER A 194 17.40 -4.19 -7.86
N GLY A 195 17.28 -3.31 -6.87
CA GLY A 195 18.37 -2.42 -6.46
C GLY A 195 19.62 -3.14 -5.92
N ARG A 196 19.48 -4.34 -5.34
CA ARG A 196 20.64 -5.13 -4.87
C ARG A 196 21.42 -5.82 -6.00
N ASN A 197 20.74 -6.15 -7.10
CA ASN A 197 21.39 -6.78 -8.25
C ASN A 197 22.10 -5.74 -9.13
N GLU A 198 21.58 -4.52 -9.25
CA GLU A 198 22.27 -3.45 -9.98
C GLU A 198 23.52 -2.96 -9.23
N ASP A 199 23.45 -2.81 -7.90
CA ASP A 199 24.61 -2.44 -7.08
C ASP A 199 25.72 -3.50 -7.13
N SER A 200 25.36 -4.79 -7.13
CA SER A 200 26.35 -5.89 -7.25
C SER A 200 26.93 -6.01 -8.65
N LEU A 201 26.14 -5.77 -9.70
CA LEU A 201 26.62 -5.73 -11.09
C LEU A 201 27.51 -4.50 -11.35
N GLN A 202 27.18 -3.32 -10.80
CA GLN A 202 28.06 -2.14 -10.85
C GLN A 202 29.34 -2.36 -10.06
N THR A 203 29.27 -2.97 -8.88
CA THR A 203 30.45 -3.30 -8.06
C THR A 203 31.35 -4.30 -8.79
N GLN A 204 30.80 -5.36 -9.39
CA GLN A 204 31.58 -6.30 -10.21
C GLN A 204 32.15 -5.66 -11.48
N ARG A 205 31.41 -4.75 -12.13
CA ARG A 205 31.88 -4.04 -13.31
C ARG A 205 33.01 -3.07 -12.97
N ASN A 206 32.91 -2.37 -11.84
CA ASN A 206 33.95 -1.47 -11.33
C ASN A 206 35.20 -2.25 -10.88
N GLN A 207 35.04 -3.42 -10.25
CA GLN A 207 36.16 -4.31 -9.91
C GLN A 207 36.87 -4.90 -11.14
N ARG A 208 36.13 -5.23 -12.21
CA ARG A 208 36.73 -5.70 -13.48
C ARG A 208 37.46 -4.58 -14.22
N LEU A 209 36.93 -3.35 -14.18
CA LEU A 209 37.59 -2.18 -14.76
C LEU A 209 38.87 -1.81 -13.98
N SER A 210 38.86 -1.85 -12.64
CA SER A 210 40.07 -1.60 -11.85
C SER A 210 41.16 -2.67 -12.04
N ALA A 211 40.78 -3.94 -12.17
CA ALA A 211 41.72 -5.03 -12.45
C ALA A 211 42.33 -4.94 -13.87
N SER A 212 41.58 -4.43 -14.84
CA SER A 212 42.05 -4.27 -16.22
C SER A 212 43.04 -3.11 -16.36
N VAL A 213 42.92 -2.08 -15.52
CA VAL A 213 43.85 -0.93 -15.49
C VAL A 213 45.19 -1.32 -14.84
N GLN A 214 45.20 -2.22 -13.84
CA GLN A 214 46.44 -2.69 -13.20
C GLN A 214 47.29 -3.62 -14.08
N ILE A 215 46.73 -4.21 -15.13
CA ILE A 215 47.46 -5.09 -16.07
C ILE A 215 48.19 -4.27 -17.16
N LEU A 216 47.89 -2.98 -17.29
CA LEU A 216 48.43 -2.10 -18.33
C LEU A 216 49.51 -1.13 -17.86
N GLU A 217 49.95 -1.17 -16.60
CA GLU A 217 51.16 -0.44 -16.20
C GLU A 217 52.41 -1.23 -16.63
N PRO A 218 53.23 -0.71 -17.58
CA PRO A 218 54.49 -1.34 -17.92
C PRO A 218 55.46 -1.11 -16.76
N THR A 219 56.05 -2.19 -16.25
CA THR A 219 57.27 -2.12 -15.44
C THR A 219 58.38 -1.49 -16.28
N LEU A 220 58.54 -0.18 -16.14
CA LEU A 220 59.72 0.55 -16.60
C LEU A 220 60.83 0.31 -15.57
N ASN A 221 61.84 -0.45 -16.00
CA ASN A 221 63.17 -0.50 -15.38
C ASN A 221 63.87 0.86 -15.52
#